data_AF-A0AAD0MRF3-F1
#
_entry.id   AF-A0AAD0MRF3-F1
#
_cell.length_a   1.000
_cell.length_b   1.000
_cell.length_c   1.000
_cell.angle_alpha   90.00
_cell.angle_beta   90.00
_cell.angle_gamma   90.00
#
_symmetry.space_group_name_H-M   'P 1'
#
loop_
_entity.id
_entity.type
_entity.pdbx_description
1 polymer ?
#
loop_
_entity_poly.entity_id
_entity_poly.type
_entity_poly.pdbx_seq_one_letter_code
_entity_poly.pdbx_strand_id
1 'polypeptide(L)' 'MKKSYEFIIQSKKEDIDFINKIVEAYEGAGVVRTLDSTNGIISVISTDDYKDMMREVLIDLGNRWVDLKIIEEGAWKGTL' A
#
# COMPACT_ATOMS: atom_id res chain seq x y z
N MET A 1 21.31 0.26 -6.88
CA MET A 1 19.99 0.69 -7.40
C MET A 1 18.98 0.35 -6.32
N LYS A 2 18.32 1.32 -5.69
CA LYS A 2 17.26 1.01 -4.71
C LYS A 2 16.13 0.34 -5.48
N LYS A 3 15.91 -0.94 -5.21
CA LYS A 3 14.81 -1.70 -5.77
C LYS A 3 13.56 -1.33 -4.97
N SER A 4 12.47 -1.02 -5.67
CA SER A 4 11.19 -0.74 -5.03
C SER A 4 10.37 -2.03 -4.95
N TYR A 5 9.53 -2.10 -3.94
CA TYR A 5 8.61 -3.19 -3.68
C TYR A 5 7.19 -2.64 -3.72
N GLU A 6 6.27 -3.38 -4.33
CA GLU A 6 4.88 -2.95 -4.52
C GLU A 6 3.93 -3.94 -3.87
N PHE A 7 2.94 -3.41 -3.17
CA PHE A 7 1.78 -4.14 -2.68
C PHE A 7 0.57 -3.66 -3.46
N ILE A 8 -0.13 -4.56 -4.12
CA ILE A 8 -1.46 -4.31 -4.66
C ILE A 8 -2.46 -4.72 -3.59
N ILE A 9 -3.31 -3.78 -3.18
CA ILE A 9 -4.29 -4.00 -2.14
C ILE A 9 -5.69 -3.69 -2.64
N GLN A 10 -6.62 -4.52 -2.20
CA GLN A 10 -8.06 -4.35 -2.36
C GLN A 10 -8.60 -3.77 -1.06
N SER A 11 -9.34 -2.67 -1.16
CA SER A 11 -9.96 -1.97 -0.03
C SER A 11 -11.38 -1.52 -0.39
N LYS A 12 -12.11 -0.90 0.55
CA LYS A 12 -13.29 -0.11 0.20
C LYS A 12 -12.87 1.26 -0.32
N LYS A 13 -13.62 1.78 -1.29
CA LYS A 13 -13.40 3.12 -1.85
C LYS A 13 -13.31 4.22 -0.79
N GLU A 14 -14.15 4.14 0.24
CA GLU A 14 -14.22 5.11 1.34
C GLU A 14 -12.98 5.11 2.25
N ASP A 15 -12.23 4.00 2.29
CA ASP A 15 -11.06 3.83 3.14
C ASP A 15 -9.75 4.30 2.47
N ILE A 16 -9.78 4.58 1.15
CA ILE A 16 -8.57 4.91 0.37
C ILE A 16 -7.81 6.10 0.95
N ASP A 17 -8.50 7.21 1.27
CA ASP A 17 -7.85 8.40 1.80
C ASP A 17 -7.27 8.15 3.20
N PHE A 18 -7.98 7.39 4.03
CA PHE A 18 -7.49 7.00 5.34
C PHE A 18 -6.22 6.16 5.24
N ILE A 19 -6.19 5.15 4.38
CA ILE A 19 -5.00 4.32 4.12
C ILE A 19 -3.84 5.19 3.64
N ASN A 20 -4.11 6.12 2.71
CA ASN A 20 -3.09 7.05 2.22
C ASN A 20 -2.48 7.88 3.35
N LYS A 21 -3.31 8.44 4.25
CA LYS A 21 -2.84 9.24 5.39
C LYS A 21 -2.00 8.44 6.37
N ILE A 22 -2.37 7.18 6.63
CA ILE A 22 -1.56 6.29 7.48
C ILE A 22 -0.20 6.03 6.82
N VAL A 23 -0.15 5.70 5.54
CA VAL A 23 1.12 5.44 4.83
C VAL A 23 2.00 6.70 4.78
N GLU A 24 1.41 7.88 4.50
CA GLU A 24 2.11 9.18 4.52
C GLU A 24 2.76 9.49 5.89
N ALA A 25 2.13 9.07 6.98
CA ALA A 25 2.64 9.27 8.34
C ALA A 25 3.93 8.49 8.65
N TYR A 26 4.29 7.49 7.83
CA TYR A 26 5.59 6.79 7.90
C TYR A 26 6.69 7.51 7.08
N GLU A 27 6.52 8.79 6.80
CA GLU A 27 7.53 9.73 6.26
C GLU A 27 8.46 9.14 5.18
N GLY A 28 7.89 8.84 4.02
CA GLY A 28 8.67 8.37 2.86
C GLY A 28 9.01 6.87 2.87
N ALA A 29 8.52 6.11 3.86
CA ALA A 29 8.59 4.65 3.83
C ALA A 29 7.70 4.03 2.75
N GLY A 30 6.68 4.74 2.27
CA GLY A 30 5.83 4.30 1.18
C GLY A 30 5.05 5.44 0.53
N VAL A 31 4.53 5.18 -0.67
CA VAL A 31 3.61 6.07 -1.40
C VAL A 31 2.42 5.25 -1.89
N VAL A 32 1.23 5.84 -1.83
CA VAL A 32 0.00 5.20 -2.30
C VAL A 32 -0.38 5.74 -3.67
N ARG A 33 -0.80 4.86 -4.57
CA ARG A 33 -1.41 5.20 -5.85
C ARG A 33 -2.76 4.52 -5.97
N THR A 34 -3.77 5.24 -6.43
CA THR A 34 -5.06 4.61 -6.74
C THR A 34 -5.00 4.02 -8.15
N LEU A 35 -5.21 2.71 -8.27
CA LEU A 35 -5.26 2.01 -9.56
C LEU A 35 -6.69 1.95 -10.10
N ASP A 36 -7.66 1.71 -9.22
CA ASP A 36 -9.09 1.73 -9.52
C ASP A 36 -9.87 2.24 -8.31
N SER A 37 -10.33 3.49 -8.37
CA SER A 37 -11.09 4.13 -7.29
C SER A 37 -12.52 3.60 -7.16
N THR A 38 -13.08 3.00 -8.21
CA THR A 38 -14.44 2.45 -8.19
C THR A 38 -14.45 1.13 -7.45
N ASN A 39 -13.48 0.28 -7.76
CA ASN A 39 -13.34 -1.02 -7.12
C ASN A 39 -12.49 -0.97 -5.84
N GLY A 40 -11.81 0.13 -5.51
CA GLY A 40 -11.02 0.23 -4.28
C GLY A 40 -9.64 -0.42 -4.37
N ILE A 41 -9.08 -0.50 -5.57
CA ILE A 41 -7.75 -1.08 -5.82
C ILE A 41 -6.72 0.03 -5.76
N ILE A 42 -5.75 -0.10 -4.86
CA ILE A 42 -4.64 0.84 -4.72
C ILE A 42 -3.31 0.08 -4.68
N SER A 43 -2.23 0.72 -5.09
CA SER A 43 -0.88 0.23 -4.90
C SER A 43 -0.15 1.01 -3.83
N VAL A 44 0.60 0.31 -3.00
CA VAL A 44 1.52 0.90 -2.01
C VAL A 44 2.92 0.53 -2.45
N ILE A 45 3.71 1.54 -2.82
CA ILE A 45 5.09 1.36 -3.28
C ILE A 45 6.02 1.78 -2.16
N SER A 46 6.91 0.88 -1.76
CA SER A 46 7.93 1.09 -0.73
C SER A 46 9.32 0.80 -1.32
N THR A 47 10.37 1.20 -0.64
CA THR A 47 11.72 0.70 -0.97
C THR A 47 11.93 -0.68 -0.37
N ASP A 48 12.80 -1.50 -0.97
CA ASP A 48 13.13 -2.84 -0.44
C ASP A 48 13.51 -2.83 1.06
N ASP A 49 14.17 -1.76 1.54
CA ASP A 49 14.57 -1.59 2.95
C ASP A 49 13.38 -1.46 3.92
N TYR A 50 12.21 -1.03 3.43
CA TYR A 50 11.00 -0.76 4.22
C TYR A 50 9.87 -1.74 3.95
N LYS A 51 10.02 -2.69 3.03
CA LYS A 51 8.91 -3.56 2.60
C LYS A 51 8.33 -4.39 3.73
N ASP A 52 9.16 -4.95 4.61
CA ASP A 52 8.67 -5.86 5.64
C ASP A 52 7.90 -5.07 6.71
N MET A 53 8.41 -3.89 7.09
CA MET A 53 7.69 -2.93 7.93
C MET A 53 6.38 -2.50 7.27
N MET A 54 6.39 -2.14 5.98
CA MET A 54 5.18 -1.72 5.28
C MET A 54 4.14 -2.84 5.21
N ARG A 55 4.57 -4.10 4.99
CA ARG A 55 3.69 -5.26 5.06
C ARG A 55 3.03 -5.37 6.43
N GLU A 56 3.79 -5.24 7.51
CA GLU A 56 3.25 -5.28 8.88
C GLU A 56 2.23 -4.16 9.13
N VAL A 57 2.51 -2.94 8.67
CA VAL A 57 1.58 -1.81 8.76
C VAL A 57 0.27 -2.10 8.04
N LEU A 58 0.33 -2.61 6.80
CA LEU A 58 -0.86 -2.93 6.01
C LEU A 58 -1.69 -4.06 6.65
N ILE A 59 -1.03 -5.08 7.20
CA ILE A 59 -1.69 -6.17 7.91
C ILE A 59 -2.36 -5.66 9.19
N ASP A 60 -1.68 -4.85 10.00
CA ASP A 60 -2.26 -4.30 11.24
C ASP A 60 -3.46 -3.39 10.92
N LEU A 61 -3.35 -2.58 9.87
CA LEU A 61 -4.42 -1.69 9.40
C LEU A 61 -5.67 -2.48 8.99
N GLY A 62 -5.49 -3.54 8.19
CA GLY A 62 -6.58 -4.42 7.74
C GLY A 62 -7.22 -5.25 8.87
N ASN A 63 -6.49 -5.51 9.95
CA ASN A 63 -7.02 -6.27 11.09
C ASN A 63 -7.83 -5.40 12.07
N ARG A 64 -7.59 -4.09 12.10
CA ARG A 64 -8.12 -3.22 13.17
C ARG A 64 -9.03 -2.10 12.70
N TRP A 65 -8.81 -1.55 11.51
CA TRP A 65 -9.37 -0.24 11.16
C TRP A 65 -10.16 -0.23 9.87
N VAL A 66 -9.73 -0.99 8.86
CA VAL A 66 -10.33 -0.97 7.51
C VAL A 66 -10.44 -2.37 6.93
N ASP A 67 -11.30 -2.55 5.93
CA ASP A 67 -11.33 -3.77 5.13
C ASP A 67 -10.25 -3.68 4.05
N LEU A 68 -9.11 -4.36 4.28
CA LEU A 68 -7.94 -4.36 3.41
C LEU A 68 -7.44 -5.78 3.18
N LYS A 69 -7.21 -6.12 1.92
CA LYS A 69 -6.60 -7.39 1.51
C LYS A 69 -5.46 -7.14 0.53
N ILE A 70 -4.27 -7.67 0.85
CA ILE A 70 -3.15 -7.72 -0.11
C ILE A 70 -3.48 -8.80 -1.15
N ILE A 71 -3.54 -8.42 -2.43
CA ILE A 71 -3.90 -9.32 -3.54
C ILE A 71 -2.68 -9.75 -4.37
N GLU A 72 -1.66 -8.89 -4.47
CA GLU A 72 -0.37 -9.21 -5.08
C GLU A 72 0.71 -8.40 -4.35
N GLU A 73 1.92 -8.95 -4.27
CA GLU A 73 3.08 -8.21 -3.81
C GLU A 73 4.37 -8.69 -4.47
N GLY A 74 5.33 -7.80 -4.67
CA GLY A 74 6.59 -8.16 -5.34
C GLY A 74 7.47 -6.97 -5.71
N ALA A 75 8.53 -7.26 -6.48
CA ALA A 75 9.38 -6.21 -7.03
C ALA A 75 8.53 -5.29 -7.94
N TRP A 76 8.65 -3.98 -7.73
CA TRP A 76 7.92 -2.99 -8.52
C TRP A 76 8.35 -3.05 -9.99
N LYS A 77 7.38 -3.13 -10.89
CA LYS A 77 7.60 -3.35 -12.33
C LYS A 77 7.81 -2.05 -13.12
N GLY A 78 7.82 -0.89 -12.46
CA GLY A 78 8.20 0.38 -13.08
C GLY A 78 7.12 1.04 -13.94
N THR A 79 5.86 0.63 -13.83
CA THR A 79 4.78 1.23 -14.61
C THR A 79 4.36 2.57 -13.98
N LEU A 80 4.70 3.65 -14.68
CA LEU A 80 4.34 5.03 -14.33
C LEU A 80 2.90 5.33 -14.77
#